data_AF-A0A7R9AJ13-F1
#
_entry.id   AF-A0A7R9AJ13-F1
#
_cell.length_a   1.000
_cell.length_b   1.000
_cell.length_c   1.000
_cell.angle_alpha   90.00
_cell.angle_beta   90.00
_cell.angle_gamma   90.00
#
_symmetry.space_group_name_H-M   'P 1'
#
loop_
_entity.id
_entity.type
_entity.pdbx_description
1 polymer ?
#
loop_
_entity_poly.entity_id
_entity_poly.type
_entity_poly.pdbx_seq_one_letter_code
_entity_poly.pdbx_strand_id
1 'polypeptide(L)' 'MQDAYNLFQEYKKADAQKKEAEELLATESDPDMIALAKEQLAAAQQDLPRIEEDLKVALIPKDPNDDKDIFLEIRPAA' A
#
# COMPACT_ATOMS: atom_id res chain seq x y z
N MET A 1 11.13 -12.90 1.86
CA MET A 1 10.09 -12.71 2.91
C MET A 1 10.36 -11.52 3.82
N GLN A 2 11.63 -11.16 4.10
CA GLN A 2 11.93 -9.97 4.91
C GLN A 2 11.37 -8.67 4.30
N ASP A 3 11.46 -8.51 2.98
CA ASP A 3 11.01 -7.30 2.29
C ASP A 3 9.49 -7.11 2.36
N ALA A 4 8.72 -8.16 2.06
CA ALA A 4 7.26 -8.16 2.21
C ALA A 4 6.83 -7.88 3.67
N TYR A 5 7.55 -8.42 4.66
CA TYR A 5 7.28 -8.14 6.06
C TYR A 5 7.51 -6.66 6.40
N ASN A 6 8.62 -6.08 5.95
CA ASN A 6 8.95 -4.67 6.18
C ASN A 6 7.92 -3.75 5.52
N LEU A 7 7.56 -4.02 4.26
CA LEU A 7 6.50 -3.29 3.54
C LEU A 7 5.15 -3.38 4.26
N PHE A 8 4.81 -4.55 4.80
CA PHE A 8 3.59 -4.70 5.60
C PHE A 8 3.62 -3.87 6.90
N GLN A 9 4.76 -3.79 7.60
CA GLN A 9 4.89 -2.93 8.78
C GLN A 9 4.75 -1.45 8.42
N GLU A 10 5.34 -1.03 7.31
CA GLU A 10 5.21 0.34 6.79
C GLU A 10 3.75 0.68 6.45
N TYR A 11 3.08 -0.22 5.72
CA TYR A 11 1.65 -0.10 5.41
C TYR A 11 0.81 0.05 6.67
N LYS A 12 1.02 -0.84 7.65
CA LYS A 12 0.26 -0.81 8.91
C LYS A 12 0.46 0.49 9.67
N LYS A 13 1.68 1.04 9.64
CA LYS A 13 1.99 2.33 10.28
C LYS A 13 1.28 3.48 9.55
N ALA A 14 1.35 3.52 8.22
CA ALA A 14 0.69 4.55 7.42
C ALA A 14 -0.85 4.52 7.58
N ASP A 15 -1.45 3.32 7.62
CA ASP A 15 -2.89 3.15 7.86
C ASP A 15 -3.30 3.61 9.27
N ALA A 16 -2.48 3.32 10.29
CA ALA A 16 -2.72 3.82 11.63
C ALA A 16 -2.65 5.35 11.71
N GLN A 17 -1.64 5.97 11.09
CA GLN A 17 -1.50 7.43 11.03
C GLN A 17 -2.66 8.08 10.27
N LYS A 18 -3.13 7.47 9.18
CA LYS A 18 -4.32 7.93 8.46
C LYS A 18 -5.55 7.95 9.38
N LYS A 19 -5.80 6.86 10.10
CA LYS A 19 -6.96 6.75 11.00
C LYS A 19 -6.89 7.76 12.14
N GLU A 20 -5.72 7.92 12.75
CA GLU A 20 -5.51 8.91 13.81
C GLU A 20 -5.76 10.34 13.28
N ALA A 21 -5.28 10.66 12.07
CA ALA A 21 -5.54 11.94 11.43
C ALA A 21 -7.04 12.14 11.12
N GLU A 22 -7.74 11.12 10.64
CA GLU A 22 -9.19 11.17 10.40
C GLU A 22 -9.98 11.37 11.71
N GLU A 23 -9.58 10.72 12.80
CA GLU A 23 -10.18 10.89 14.12
C GLU A 23 -9.94 12.30 14.67
N LEU A 24 -8.72 12.82 14.57
CA LEU A 24 -8.39 14.19 14.96
C LEU A 24 -9.23 15.20 14.18
N LEU A 25 -9.39 15.04 12.88
CA LEU A 25 -10.22 15.92 12.06
C LEU A 25 -11.71 15.87 12.41
N ALA A 26 -12.17 14.77 13.00
CA ALA A 26 -13.58 14.60 13.40
C ALA A 26 -13.87 15.14 14.81
N THR A 27 -12.87 15.17 15.69
CA THR A 27 -13.05 15.41 17.13
C THR A 27 -12.40 16.70 17.63
N GLU A 28 -11.35 17.16 16.97
CA GLU A 28 -10.58 18.32 17.39
C GLU A 28 -11.14 19.63 16.81
N SER A 29 -10.92 20.73 17.52
CA SER A 29 -11.38 22.07 17.14
C SER A 29 -10.26 23.09 17.03
N ASP A 30 -9.07 22.75 17.55
CA ASP A 30 -7.88 23.58 17.42
C ASP A 30 -7.42 23.67 15.94
N PRO A 31 -7.32 24.88 15.35
CA PRO A 31 -6.96 25.06 13.94
C PRO A 31 -5.57 24.55 13.57
N ASP A 32 -4.60 24.63 14.49
CA ASP A 32 -3.22 24.20 14.24
C ASP A 32 -3.14 22.67 14.23
N MET A 33 -3.85 22.01 15.16
CA MET A 33 -4.00 20.56 15.18
C MET A 33 -4.74 20.03 13.94
N ILE A 34 -5.80 20.71 13.51
CA ILE A 34 -6.52 20.37 12.26
C ILE A 34 -5.61 20.51 11.04
N ALA A 35 -4.78 21.56 10.98
CA ALA A 35 -3.85 21.76 9.88
C ALA A 35 -2.82 20.62 9.81
N LEU A 36 -2.25 20.24 10.97
CA LEU A 36 -1.32 19.11 11.07
C LEU A 36 -1.98 17.79 10.65
N ALA A 37 -3.19 17.50 11.12
CA ALA A 37 -3.91 16.29 10.77
C ALA A 37 -4.23 16.22 9.26
N LYS A 38 -4.55 17.34 8.61
CA LYS A 38 -4.74 17.39 7.15
C LYS A 38 -3.46 17.06 6.38
N GLU A 39 -2.33 17.56 6.83
CA GLU A 39 -1.04 17.27 6.20
C GLU A 39 -0.68 15.78 6.34
N GLN A 40 -0.83 15.22 7.54
CA GLN A 40 -0.62 13.79 7.79
C GLN A 40 -1.56 12.91 6.96
N LEU A 41 -2.84 13.28 6.88
CA LEU A 41 -3.82 12.57 6.08
C LEU A 41 -3.46 12.60 4.58
N ALA A 42 -3.04 13.76 4.07
CA ALA A 42 -2.62 13.91 2.67
C ALA A 42 -1.39 13.05 2.35
N ALA A 43 -0.38 13.04 3.23
CA ALA A 43 0.79 12.18 3.08
C ALA A 43 0.40 10.70 3.09
N ALA A 44 -0.39 10.26 4.07
CA ALA A 44 -0.82 8.87 4.15
C ALA A 44 -1.67 8.43 2.95
N GLN A 45 -2.51 9.32 2.40
CA GLN A 45 -3.29 9.04 1.18
C GLN A 45 -2.41 8.88 -0.08
N GLN A 46 -1.23 9.51 -0.12
CA GLN A 46 -0.26 9.34 -1.21
C GLN A 46 0.59 8.08 -1.03
N ASP A 47 1.01 7.79 0.20
CA ASP A 47 1.93 6.68 0.49
C ASP A 47 1.25 5.31 0.50
N LEU A 48 0.03 5.21 1.03
CA LEU A 48 -0.68 3.93 1.14
C LEU A 48 -0.81 3.20 -0.21
N PRO A 49 -1.26 3.83 -1.31
CA PRO A 49 -1.35 3.15 -2.61
C PRO A 49 0.00 2.63 -3.12
N ARG A 50 1.08 3.42 -2.92
CA ARG A 50 2.44 3.02 -3.32
C ARG A 50 2.90 1.79 -2.54
N ILE A 51 2.76 1.81 -1.21
CA ILE A 51 3.16 0.70 -0.35
C ILE A 51 2.32 -0.55 -0.64
N GLU A 52 1.02 -0.40 -0.93
CA GLU A 52 0.17 -1.53 -1.33
C GLU A 52 0.65 -2.20 -2.63
N GLU A 53 1.05 -1.42 -3.63
CA GLU A 53 1.55 -1.94 -4.89
C GLU A 53 2.89 -2.66 -4.69
N ASP A 54 3.82 -2.03 -3.97
CA ASP A 54 5.11 -2.64 -3.60
C ASP A 54 4.91 -3.95 -2.82
N LEU A 55 3.95 -3.98 -1.88
CA LEU A 55 3.62 -5.17 -1.10
C LEU A 55 3.02 -6.26 -1.97
N LYS A 56 2.12 -5.94 -2.92
CA LYS A 56 1.56 -6.92 -3.86
C LYS A 56 2.67 -7.60 -4.66
N VAL A 57 3.61 -6.82 -5.19
CA VAL A 57 4.76 -7.35 -5.94
C VAL A 57 5.64 -8.23 -5.03
N ALA A 58 5.95 -7.77 -3.82
CA ALA A 58 6.80 -8.50 -2.89
C ALA A 58 6.19 -9.83 -2.38
N LEU A 59 4.85 -9.97 -2.45
CA LEU A 59 4.14 -11.19 -2.09
C LEU A 59 4.08 -12.22 -3.23
N ILE A 60 4.39 -11.83 -4.46
CA ILE A 60 4.46 -12.77 -5.58
C ILE A 60 5.70 -13.64 -5.39
N PRO A 61 5.54 -14.97 -5.21
CA PRO A 61 6.69 -15.86 -5.23
C PRO A 61 7.30 -15.79 -6.63
N LYS A 62 8.63 -15.64 -6.72
CA LYS A 62 9.35 -15.74 -8.00
C LYS A 62 8.98 -17.07 -8.68
N ASP A 63 8.52 -17.02 -9.92
CA ASP A 63 8.32 -18.22 -10.72
C ASP A 63 9.71 -18.71 -11.15
N PRO A 64 10.08 -19.98 -10.90
CA PRO A 64 11.32 -20.55 -11.43
C PRO A 64 11.42 -20.52 -12.97
N ASN A 65 10.35 -20.17 -13.68
CA ASN A 65 10.29 -20.04 -15.13
C ASN A 65 10.10 -18.60 -15.62
N ASP A 66 10.10 -17.57 -14.75
CA ASP A 66 9.92 -16.16 -15.14
C ASP A 66 10.93 -15.72 -16.23
N ASP A 67 12.15 -16.28 -16.20
CA ASP A 67 13.23 -15.95 -17.14
C ASP A 67 13.17 -16.77 -18.46
N LYS A 68 12.16 -17.62 -18.66
CA LYS A 68 12.07 -18.53 -19.84
C LYS A 68 11.02 -18.07 -20.84
N ASP A 69 11.30 -18.29 -22.13
CA ASP A 69 10.30 -18.12 -23.19
C ASP A 69 9.12 -19.10 -23.02
N ILE A 70 7.91 -18.64 -23.36
CA ILE A 70 6.69 -19.47 -23.31
C ILE A 70 6.23 -19.89 -24.70
N PHE A 71 5.67 -21.11 -24.80
CA PHE A 71 4.92 -21.56 -25.98
C PHE A 71 3.43 -21.38 -25.72
N LEU A 72 2.76 -20.58 -26.56
CA LEU A 72 1.32 -20.31 -26.47
C LEU A 72 0.59 -21.02 -27.62
N GLU A 73 -0.14 -22.10 -27.31
CA GLU A 73 -1.06 -22.73 -28.24
C GLU A 73 -2.48 -22.19 -28.05
N ILE A 74 -3.06 -21.59 -29.10
CA ILE A 74 -4.47 -21.19 -29.13
C ILE A 74 -5.26 -22.28 -29.84
N ARG A 75 -6.28 -22.84 -29.17
CA ARG A 75 -7.17 -23.87 -29.73
C ARG A 75 -8.60 -23.34 -29.84
N PRO A 76 -9.29 -23.52 -30.99
CA PRO A 76 -10.70 -23.14 -31.11
C PRO A 76 -11.57 -24.04 -30.22
N ALA A 77 -12.50 -23.42 -29.48
CA ALA A 77 -13.56 -24.14 -28.78
C ALA A 77 -14.69 -24.46 -29.75
N ALA A 78 -15.21 -25.68 -29.69
CA ALA A 78 -16.35 -26.16 -30.50
C ALA A 78 -17.69 -25.71 -29.92
#